data_AF-A0A536V484-F1
#
_entry.id   AF-A0A536V484-F1
#
_cell.length_a   1.000
_cell.length_b   1.000
_cell.length_c   1.000
_cell.angle_alpha   90.00
_cell.angle_beta   90.00
_cell.angle_gamma   90.00
#
_symmetry.space_group_name_H-M   'P 1'
#
loop_
_entity.id
_entity.type
_entity.pdbx_description
1 polymer ?
#
loop_
_entity_poly.entity_id
_entity_poly.type
_entity_poly.pdbx_seq_one_letter_code
_entity_poly.pdbx_strand_id
1 'polypeptide(L)'
;MARTPMTSSRGAAVVVAMLLAALAATIAATLLWQQQRWIGEHAHRRDQVQAQALAMAGVQWARQIVFENAPAGQIVHLGQPWALKL
;
A
#
# COMPACT_ATOMS: atom_id res chain seq x y z
N MET A 1 -70.52 -4.80 -11.77
CA MET A 1 -69.56 -4.48 -12.87
C MET A 1 -68.87 -3.19 -12.47
N ALA A 2 -67.56 -3.03 -12.35
CA ALA A 2 -66.38 -3.82 -12.69
C ALA A 2 -65.23 -3.39 -11.74
N ARG A 3 -64.33 -4.29 -11.33
CA ARG A 3 -63.10 -3.92 -10.60
C ARG A 3 -62.01 -3.64 -11.63
N THR A 4 -61.52 -2.41 -11.69
CA THR A 4 -60.40 -2.01 -12.53
C THR A 4 -59.11 -2.67 -12.03
N PRO A 5 -58.36 -3.39 -12.87
CA PRO A 5 -57.14 -4.05 -12.44
C PRO A 5 -56.02 -3.02 -12.29
N MET A 6 -55.51 -2.85 -11.06
CA MET A 6 -54.32 -2.04 -10.76
C MET A 6 -53.06 -2.77 -11.25
N THR A 7 -52.73 -2.67 -12.54
CA THR A 7 -51.56 -3.36 -13.13
C THR A 7 -50.31 -2.47 -13.23
N SER A 8 -50.37 -1.17 -12.93
CA SER A 8 -49.20 -0.28 -13.06
C SER A 8 -48.19 -0.39 -11.92
N SER A 9 -48.60 -0.85 -10.73
CA SER A 9 -47.75 -0.85 -9.53
C SER A 9 -46.60 -1.85 -9.59
N ARG A 10 -46.73 -2.96 -10.35
CA ARG A 10 -45.68 -3.99 -10.44
C ARG A 10 -44.49 -3.53 -11.28
N GLY A 11 -44.72 -2.82 -12.39
CA GLY A 11 -43.64 -2.30 -13.23
C GLY A 11 -42.80 -1.24 -12.51
N ALA A 12 -43.47 -0.29 -11.84
CA ALA A 12 -42.80 0.74 -11.04
C ALA A 12 -41.97 0.13 -9.90
N ALA A 13 -42.47 -0.89 -9.21
CA ALA A 13 -41.74 -1.56 -8.13
C ALA A 13 -40.45 -2.23 -8.63
N VAL A 14 -40.48 -2.88 -9.81
CA VAL A 14 -39.29 -3.50 -10.40
C VAL A 14 -38.23 -2.45 -10.75
N VAL A 15 -38.62 -1.32 -11.32
CA VAL A 15 -37.69 -0.23 -11.65
C VAL A 15 -37.04 0.33 -10.38
N VAL A 16 -37.81 0.61 -9.34
CA VAL A 16 -37.27 1.09 -8.06
C VAL A 16 -36.31 0.06 -7.44
N ALA A 17 -36.64 -1.23 -7.48
CA ALA A 17 -35.76 -2.28 -7.00
C ALA A 17 -34.43 -2.33 -7.78
N MET A 18 -34.46 -2.19 -9.11
CA MET A 18 -33.25 -2.14 -9.93
C MET A 18 -32.39 -0.90 -9.63
N LEU A 19 -33.01 0.25 -9.39
CA LEU A 19 -32.29 1.48 -9.02
C LEU A 19 -31.62 1.35 -7.66
N LEU A 20 -32.32 0.79 -6.67
CA LEU A 20 -31.75 0.52 -5.34
C LEU A 20 -30.60 -0.49 -5.42
N ALA A 21 -30.76 -1.56 -6.20
CA ALA A 21 -29.70 -2.54 -6.42
C ALA A 21 -28.47 -1.91 -7.09
N ALA A 22 -28.67 -1.07 -8.12
CA ALA A 22 -27.58 -0.37 -8.79
C ALA A 22 -26.87 0.61 -7.84
N LEU A 23 -27.61 1.33 -7.00
CA LEU A 23 -27.04 2.22 -5.99
C LEU A 23 -26.24 1.43 -4.95
N ALA A 24 -26.80 0.35 -4.41
CA ALA A 24 -26.13 -0.52 -3.46
C ALA A 24 -24.85 -1.12 -4.05
N ALA A 25 -24.89 -1.58 -5.31
CA ALA A 25 -23.72 -2.08 -6.03
C ALA A 25 -22.64 -0.99 -6.20
N THR A 26 -23.05 0.24 -6.50
CA THR A 26 -22.12 1.38 -6.65
C THR A 26 -21.43 1.70 -5.33
N ILE A 27 -22.19 1.73 -4.23
CA ILE A 27 -21.66 1.94 -2.88
C ILE A 27 -20.71 0.80 -2.48
N ALA A 28 -21.09 -0.46 -2.76
CA ALA A 28 -20.23 -1.61 -2.48
C ALA A 28 -18.90 -1.54 -3.27
N ALA A 29 -18.96 -1.16 -4.54
CA ALA A 29 -17.77 -1.00 -5.38
C ALA A 29 -16.83 0.11 -4.88
N THR A 30 -17.37 1.26 -4.48
CA THR A 30 -16.56 2.36 -3.94
C THR A 30 -15.94 1.99 -2.59
N LEU A 31 -16.69 1.33 -1.70
CA LEU A 31 -16.17 0.82 -0.43
C LEU A 31 -15.04 -0.19 -0.65
N LEU A 32 -15.19 -1.13 -1.58
CA LEU A 32 -14.14 -2.10 -1.89
C LEU A 32 -12.87 -1.41 -2.40
N TRP A 33 -12.99 -0.41 -3.27
CA TRP A 33 -11.84 0.36 -3.74
C TRP A 33 -11.16 1.13 -2.61
N GLN A 34 -11.94 1.77 -1.73
CA GLN A 34 -11.40 2.46 -0.54
C GLN A 34 -10.73 1.49 0.44
N GLN A 35 -11.30 0.30 0.63
CA GLN A 35 -10.72 -0.75 1.45
C GLN A 35 -9.34 -1.18 0.93
N GLN A 36 -9.22 -1.40 -0.39
CA GLN A 36 -7.94 -1.74 -1.02
C GLN A 36 -6.89 -0.62 -0.82
N ARG A 37 -7.31 0.65 -0.94
CA ARG A 37 -6.42 1.80 -0.71
C ARG A 37 -5.92 1.87 0.74
N TRP A 38 -6.80 1.64 1.72
CA TRP A 38 -6.44 1.67 3.13
C TRP A 38 -5.47 0.55 3.54
N ILE A 39 -5.67 -0.66 3.00
CA ILE A 39 -4.74 -1.79 3.21
C ILE A 39 -3.37 -1.47 2.61
N GLY A 40 -3.32 -0.86 1.42
CA GLY A 40 -2.08 -0.42 0.79
C GLY A 40 -1.32 0.61 1.62
N GLU A 41 -2.00 1.60 2.20
CA GLU A 41 -1.35 2.62 3.03
C GLU A 41 -0.64 2.04 4.27
N HIS A 42 -1.21 1.01 4.91
CA HIS A 42 -0.56 0.35 6.04
C HIS A 42 0.67 -0.46 5.63
N ALA A 43 0.62 -1.15 4.48
CA ALA A 43 1.77 -1.83 3.92
C ALA A 43 2.88 -0.84 3.56
N HIS A 44 2.55 0.27 2.90
CA HIS A 44 3.52 1.29 2.52
C HIS A 44 4.21 1.95 3.71
N ARG A 45 3.49 2.25 4.79
CA ARG A 45 4.12 2.78 6.01
C ARG A 45 5.11 1.79 6.62
N ARG A 46 4.74 0.50 6.67
CA ARG A 46 5.63 -0.55 7.18
C ARG A 46 6.88 -0.69 6.31
N ASP A 47 6.71 -0.71 4.99
CA ASP A 47 7.81 -0.80 4.04
C ASP A 47 8.76 0.40 4.16
N GLN A 48 8.22 1.61 4.30
CA GLN A 48 9.02 2.82 4.48
C GLN A 48 9.86 2.76 5.77
N VAL A 49 9.26 2.35 6.89
CA VAL A 49 9.99 2.19 8.17
C VAL A 49 11.08 1.11 8.04
N GLN A 50 10.79 -0.01 7.39
CA GLN A 50 11.79 -1.06 7.15
C GLN A 50 12.93 -0.58 6.24
N ALA A 51 12.62 0.15 5.17
CA ALA A 51 13.62 0.70 4.27
C ALA A 51 14.55 1.68 5.01
N GLN A 52 13.99 2.54 5.88
CA GLN A 52 14.77 3.45 6.69
C GLN A 52 15.65 2.70 7.70
N ALA A 53 15.12 1.65 8.33
CA ALA A 53 15.90 0.81 9.23
C ALA A 53 17.07 0.11 8.52
N LEU A 54 16.84 -0.42 7.31
CA LEU A 54 17.88 -1.03 6.47
C LEU A 54 18.94 0.00 6.04
N ALA A 55 18.53 1.20 5.66
CA ALA A 55 19.45 2.27 5.28
C ALA A 55 20.35 2.68 6.46
N MET A 56 19.78 2.86 7.65
CA MET A 56 20.55 3.17 8.86
C MET A 56 21.51 2.03 9.21
N ALA A 57 21.06 0.78 9.15
CA ALA A 57 21.91 -0.38 9.40
C ALA A 57 23.09 -0.43 8.42
N GLY A 58 22.85 -0.17 7.13
CA GLY A 58 23.90 -0.09 6.10
C GLY A 58 24.95 0.98 6.38
N VAL A 59 24.53 2.19 6.78
CA VAL A 59 25.45 3.27 7.17
C VAL A 59 26.27 2.90 8.41
N GLN A 60 25.63 2.30 9.42
CA GLN A 60 26.35 1.90 10.63
C GLN A 60 27.35 0.77 10.36
N TRP A 61 26.98 -0.19 9.52
CA TRP A 61 27.89 -1.23 9.09
C TRP A 61 29.08 -0.69 8.30
N ALA A 62 28.86 0.25 7.37
CA ALA A 62 29.95 0.90 6.64
C ALA A 62 30.90 1.67 7.59
N ARG A 63 30.35 2.38 8.58
CA ARG A 63 31.15 3.05 9.61
C ARG A 63 31.98 2.06 10.41
N GLN A 64 31.39 0.93 10.79
CA GLN A 64 32.08 -0.11 11.54
C GLN A 64 33.25 -0.68 10.74
N ILE A 65 33.06 -1.00 9.46
CA ILE A 65 34.14 -1.47 8.58
C ILE A 65 35.31 -0.49 8.57
N VAL A 66 35.02 0.81 8.43
CA VAL A 66 36.07 1.84 8.41
C VAL A 66 36.76 1.95 9.77
N PHE A 67 36.00 1.91 10.88
CA PHE A 67 36.55 2.04 12.22
C PHE A 67 37.45 0.85 12.60
N GLU A 68 36.99 -0.38 12.36
CA GLU A 68 37.73 -1.59 12.70
C GLU A 68 39.01 -1.77 11.86
N ASN A 69 39.01 -1.26 10.63
CA ASN A 69 40.10 -1.46 9.67
C ASN A 69 40.92 -0.17 9.44
N ALA A 70 40.70 0.87 10.24
CA ALA A 70 41.46 2.11 10.15
C ALA A 70 42.95 1.82 10.42
N PRO A 71 43.87 2.18 9.51
CA PRO A 71 45.28 1.91 9.70
C PRO A 71 45.82 2.71 10.91
N ALA A 72 46.75 2.11 11.66
CA ALA A 72 47.45 2.77 12.76
C ALA A 72 48.37 3.94 12.31
N GLY A 73 48.49 4.19 11.00
CA GLY A 73 49.23 5.31 10.38
C GLY A 73 48.44 5.93 9.21
N GLN A 74 48.97 6.99 8.58
CA GLN A 74 48.21 7.87 7.66
C GLN A 74 47.95 7.34 6.24
N ILE A 75 48.45 6.16 5.85
CA ILE A 75 48.38 5.74 4.44
C ILE A 75 47.10 4.95 4.17
N VAL A 76 46.18 5.57 3.42
CA VAL A 76 44.96 4.96 2.87
C VAL A 76 45.25 4.46 1.45
N HIS A 77 44.80 3.25 1.10
CA HIS A 77 45.02 2.64 -0.22
C HIS A 77 43.82 1.77 -0.66
N LEU A 78 43.70 1.54 -1.98
CA LEU A 78 42.56 0.83 -2.60
C LEU A 78 42.45 -0.67 -2.28
N GLY A 79 43.40 -1.22 -1.52
CA GLY A 79 43.35 -2.61 -1.06
C GLY A 79 42.60 -2.78 0.27
N GLN A 80 42.14 -1.69 0.87
CA GLN A 80 41.46 -1.72 2.16
C GLN A 80 40.01 -2.20 2.02
N PRO A 81 39.42 -2.79 3.08
CA PRO A 81 38.14 -3.50 2.98
C PRO A 81 36.96 -2.67 2.47
N TRP A 82 36.97 -1.36 2.68
CA TRP A 82 35.92 -0.45 2.20
C TRP A 82 36.02 -0.09 0.71
N ALA A 83 37.12 -0.42 0.03
CA ALA A 83 37.33 -0.16 -1.39
C ALA A 83 36.87 -1.32 -2.29
N LEU A 84 36.42 -2.43 -1.70
CA LEU A 84 35.86 -3.58 -2.41
C LEU A 84 34.52 -3.19 -3.07
N LYS A 85 34.38 -3.47 -4.37
CA LYS A 85 33.08 -3.44 -5.03
C LYS A 85 32.33 -4.73 -4.69
N LEU A 86 31.11 -4.57 -4.19
CA LEU A 86 30.11 -5.64 -4.07
C LEU A 86 29.45 -5.92 -5.43
#